data_AF-A0A3D5XC01-F1
#
_entry.id   AF-A0A3D5XC01-F1
#
_cell.length_a   1.000
_cell.length_b   1.000
_cell.length_c   1.000
_cell.angle_alpha   90.00
_cell.angle_beta   90.00
_cell.angle_gamma   90.00
#
_symmetry.space_group_name_H-M   'P 1'
#
loop_
_entity.id
_entity.type
_entity.pdbx_description
1 polymer ?
#
loop_
_entity_poly.entity_id
_entity_poly.type
_entity_poly.pdbx_seq_one_letter_code
_entity_poly.pdbx_strand_id
1 'polypeptide(L)'
;LDLDQEQIQGIVITPTRELAIQVAEELNKIGQFKGIRTLPIYGGQDILRQIRALKNRPHIIVGTPGRLMDHMRRKTVRLNQVKMVVLDEADEMLNMGFIEDIELILSHTPKSKRMLLFSATIPDRIVKLSKKFMNDPRILTVGNQHSATNLADQIYFEVKRADKFDALTRIIDIEPEFYGLVFCRTRVDVDTLSSRLLERGYSCDGLHGDISQAQREKTLTKFRNKFINILVATDVAARGIDISDLTHVINYSLPQDPDSYIHRVGRTGRAGKEGTAITFITPDEYRKFVFFQKTIKSNIRKEILPDAQDIIEIKKMRIKDELQAIVESETYADYLAMAEGILEVNSPEIALASLLRMAFKNQLEEKSYPEIRTFNVDNTGTTRLFIALGKKDGMNPRKISSFIRTKVKISDNKIDDIGVYEEFSFVTVPFADAETILDAFSKKGRDGKALITKAKKR
;
A
#
# COMPACT_ATOMS: atom_id res chain seq x y z
N LEU A 1 -8.91 3.11 38.02
CA LEU A 1 -10.32 3.43 37.73
C LEU A 1 -11.09 3.09 38.98
N ASP A 2 -11.99 3.97 39.38
CA ASP A 2 -12.89 3.79 40.51
C ASP A 2 -14.24 3.31 39.96
N LEU A 3 -14.65 2.09 40.29
CA LEU A 3 -15.86 1.47 39.72
C LEU A 3 -17.15 2.07 40.31
N ASP A 4 -17.05 2.70 41.47
CA ASP A 4 -18.19 3.34 42.15
C ASP A 4 -18.47 4.74 41.57
N GLN A 5 -17.51 5.29 40.81
CA GLN A 5 -17.69 6.56 40.12
C GLN A 5 -18.41 6.37 38.79
N GLU A 6 -19.59 6.98 38.70
CA GLU A 6 -20.46 6.97 37.52
C GLU A 6 -19.92 7.77 36.32
N GLN A 7 -18.78 8.45 36.50
CA GLN A 7 -18.21 9.38 35.53
C GLN A 7 -17.11 8.74 34.69
N ILE A 8 -16.92 9.30 33.50
CA ILE A 8 -15.87 8.90 32.57
C ILE A 8 -14.52 9.31 33.17
N GLN A 9 -13.64 8.33 33.36
CA GLN A 9 -12.33 8.52 33.99
C GLN A 9 -11.18 8.34 33.00
N GLY A 10 -11.42 7.65 31.87
CA GLY A 10 -10.46 7.44 30.80
C GLY A 10 -11.03 7.85 29.44
N ILE A 11 -10.17 8.43 28.59
CA ILE A 11 -10.49 8.65 27.18
C ILE A 11 -9.34 8.17 26.30
N VAL A 12 -9.68 7.47 25.22
CA VAL A 12 -8.75 7.14 24.13
C VAL A 12 -9.27 7.82 22.87
N ILE A 13 -8.40 8.57 22.19
CA ILE A 13 -8.72 9.27 20.96
C ILE A 13 -7.99 8.58 19.81
N THR A 14 -8.74 8.18 18.79
CA THR A 14 -8.25 7.41 17.63
C THR A 14 -8.63 8.10 16.31
N PRO A 15 -7.83 7.97 15.24
CA PRO A 15 -8.15 8.58 13.94
C PRO A 15 -9.39 8.01 13.26
N THR A 16 -9.60 6.69 13.37
CA THR A 16 -10.65 5.99 12.64
C THR A 16 -11.67 5.32 13.56
N ARG A 17 -12.83 5.01 12.98
CA ARG A 17 -13.95 4.37 13.69
C ARG A 17 -13.60 2.93 14.04
N GLU A 18 -12.88 2.28 13.13
CA GLU A 18 -12.47 0.88 13.21
C GLU A 18 -11.49 0.70 14.38
N LEU A 19 -10.50 1.58 14.49
CA LEU A 19 -9.58 1.56 15.62
C LEU A 19 -10.31 1.88 16.93
N ALA A 20 -11.29 2.79 16.91
CA ALA A 20 -12.09 3.08 18.10
C ALA A 20 -12.86 1.85 18.61
N ILE A 21 -13.46 1.08 17.69
CA ILE A 21 -14.17 -0.16 18.00
C ILE A 21 -13.20 -1.20 18.54
N GLN A 22 -12.08 -1.43 17.86
CA GLN A 22 -11.07 -2.42 18.26
C GLN A 22 -10.50 -2.16 19.64
N VAL A 23 -10.05 -0.93 19.88
CA VAL A 23 -9.50 -0.55 21.17
C VAL A 23 -10.56 -0.69 22.26
N ALA A 24 -11.83 -0.35 21.98
CA ALA A 24 -12.90 -0.56 22.95
C ALA A 24 -13.19 -2.04 23.23
N GLU A 25 -13.23 -2.89 22.20
CA GLU A 25 -13.41 -4.33 22.34
C GLU A 25 -12.27 -4.95 23.16
N GLU A 26 -11.03 -4.58 22.86
CA GLU A 26 -9.86 -5.10 23.55
C GLU A 26 -9.81 -4.63 25.02
N LEU A 27 -10.10 -3.36 25.28
CA LEU A 27 -10.23 -2.85 26.65
C LEU A 27 -11.37 -3.52 27.42
N ASN A 28 -12.47 -3.87 26.76
CA ASN A 28 -13.56 -4.61 27.40
C ASN A 28 -13.16 -6.05 27.74
N LYS A 29 -12.40 -6.74 26.87
CA LYS A 29 -11.84 -8.09 27.18
C LYS A 29 -10.89 -8.03 28.37
N ILE A 30 -9.91 -7.12 28.35
CA ILE A 30 -8.93 -6.93 29.43
C ILE A 30 -9.64 -6.56 30.74
N GLY A 31 -10.65 -5.70 30.64
CA GLY A 31 -11.40 -5.16 31.77
C GLY A 31 -12.52 -6.04 32.29
N GLN A 32 -12.83 -7.17 31.64
CA GLN A 32 -14.03 -7.99 31.88
C GLN A 32 -14.13 -8.44 33.34
N PHE A 33 -13.05 -9.01 33.88
CA PHE A 33 -13.00 -9.53 35.26
C PHE A 33 -13.00 -8.43 36.33
N LYS A 34 -12.84 -7.17 35.93
CA LYS A 34 -12.88 -6.00 36.81
C LYS A 34 -14.15 -5.17 36.64
N GLY A 35 -15.11 -5.61 35.82
CA GLY A 35 -16.34 -4.85 35.56
C GLY A 35 -16.11 -3.49 34.88
N ILE A 36 -14.97 -3.31 34.21
CA ILE A 36 -14.69 -2.09 33.45
C ILE A 36 -15.59 -2.08 32.20
N ARG A 37 -16.09 -0.90 31.84
CA ARG A 37 -17.05 -0.69 30.76
C ARG A 37 -16.46 0.36 29.84
N THR A 38 -16.22 -0.02 28.60
CA THR A 38 -15.67 0.85 27.57
C THR A 38 -16.68 1.03 26.46
N LEU A 39 -16.92 2.28 26.07
CA LEU A 39 -17.86 2.63 24.99
C LEU A 39 -17.12 3.26 23.81
N PRO A 40 -17.20 2.70 22.60
CA PRO A 40 -16.72 3.36 21.40
C PRO A 40 -17.70 4.46 20.92
N ILE A 41 -17.17 5.63 20.54
CA ILE A 41 -17.91 6.82 20.12
C ILE A 41 -17.31 7.35 18.81
N TYR A 42 -18.04 7.21 17.72
CA TYR A 42 -17.53 7.53 16.38
C TYR A 42 -18.62 8.02 15.40
N GLY A 43 -18.21 8.64 14.30
CA GLY A 43 -19.10 9.18 13.27
C GLY A 43 -19.83 8.08 12.46
N GLY A 44 -20.86 8.44 11.68
CA GLY A 44 -21.54 7.50 10.77
C GLY A 44 -22.55 6.53 11.41
N GLN A 45 -22.58 6.42 12.74
CA GLN A 45 -23.67 5.82 13.49
C GLN A 45 -24.60 6.91 14.04
N ASP A 46 -25.89 6.56 14.22
CA ASP A 46 -26.88 7.42 14.89
C ASP A 46 -26.40 7.82 16.31
N ILE A 47 -26.32 9.13 16.53
CA ILE A 47 -25.89 9.70 17.80
C ILE A 47 -26.85 9.35 18.94
N LEU A 48 -28.16 9.18 18.67
CA LEU A 48 -29.13 8.83 19.71
C LEU A 48 -28.86 7.42 20.27
N ARG A 49 -28.30 6.52 19.46
CA ARG A 49 -27.83 5.21 19.94
C ARG A 49 -26.64 5.35 20.89
N GLN A 50 -25.68 6.22 20.56
CA GLN A 50 -24.52 6.50 21.43
C GLN A 50 -24.93 7.22 22.72
N ILE A 51 -25.89 8.16 22.66
CA ILE A 51 -26.46 8.82 23.84
C ILE A 51 -27.17 7.82 24.75
N ARG A 52 -27.92 6.87 24.19
CA ARG A 52 -28.53 5.77 24.97
C ARG A 52 -27.46 4.90 25.63
N ALA A 53 -26.41 4.53 24.90
CA ALA A 53 -25.32 3.72 25.44
C ALA A 53 -24.54 4.44 26.55
N LEU A 54 -24.37 5.77 26.47
CA LEU A 54 -23.76 6.58 27.53
C LEU A 54 -24.53 6.54 28.86
N LYS A 55 -25.84 6.27 28.82
CA LYS A 55 -26.65 6.08 30.05
C LYS A 55 -26.21 4.85 30.87
N ASN A 56 -25.50 3.90 30.26
CA ASN A 56 -24.92 2.75 30.94
C ASN A 56 -23.61 3.06 31.68
N ARG A 57 -23.26 4.36 31.82
CA ARG A 57 -22.14 4.86 32.64
C ARG A 57 -20.82 4.13 32.34
N PRO A 58 -20.28 4.28 31.12
CA PRO A 58 -18.97 3.72 30.80
C PRO A 58 -17.87 4.44 31.58
N HIS A 59 -16.88 3.68 32.04
CA HIS A 59 -15.71 4.22 32.74
C HIS A 59 -14.68 4.81 31.76
N ILE A 60 -14.64 4.25 30.54
CA ILE A 60 -13.72 4.65 29.46
C ILE A 60 -14.53 4.94 28.20
N ILE A 61 -14.18 6.02 27.52
CA ILE A 61 -14.64 6.30 26.16
C ILE A 61 -13.46 6.12 25.19
N VAL A 62 -13.69 5.44 24.09
CA VAL A 62 -12.78 5.41 22.95
C VAL A 62 -13.47 6.12 21.80
N GLY A 63 -12.88 7.12 21.15
CA GLY A 63 -13.61 7.79 20.10
C GLY A 63 -12.82 8.62 19.11
N THR A 64 -13.50 8.93 18.00
CA THR A 64 -12.93 9.77 16.95
C THR A 64 -13.13 11.26 17.26
N PRO A 65 -12.18 12.15 16.92
CA PRO A 65 -12.21 13.56 17.32
C PRO A 65 -13.53 14.27 17.02
N GLY A 66 -14.00 14.20 15.77
CA GLY A 66 -15.23 14.89 15.35
C GLY A 66 -16.49 14.44 16.10
N ARG A 67 -16.64 13.13 16.40
CA ARG A 67 -17.82 12.64 17.14
C ARG A 67 -17.72 12.96 18.63
N LEU A 68 -16.54 12.85 19.23
CA LEU A 68 -16.30 13.29 20.61
C LEU A 68 -16.67 14.77 20.79
N MET A 69 -16.24 15.62 19.85
CA MET A 69 -16.58 17.04 19.82
C MET A 69 -18.10 17.29 19.76
N ASP A 70 -18.84 16.54 18.95
CA ASP A 70 -20.31 16.63 18.87
C ASP A 70 -20.97 16.26 20.22
N HIS A 71 -20.53 15.17 20.85
CA HIS A 71 -21.01 14.78 22.18
C HIS A 71 -20.71 15.80 23.28
N MET A 72 -19.52 16.42 23.23
CA MET A 72 -19.11 17.49 24.15
C MET A 72 -19.98 18.75 23.97
N ARG A 73 -20.20 19.19 22.72
CA ARG A 73 -21.08 20.34 22.40
C ARG A 73 -22.50 20.12 22.91
N ARG A 74 -23.02 18.89 22.79
CA ARG A 74 -24.34 18.48 23.31
C ARG A 74 -24.36 18.23 24.82
N LYS A 75 -23.23 18.36 25.51
CA LYS A 75 -23.06 18.09 26.96
C LYS A 75 -23.43 16.66 27.39
N THR A 76 -23.43 15.72 26.44
CA THR A 76 -23.69 14.28 26.68
C THR A 76 -22.44 13.54 27.16
N VAL A 77 -21.26 14.09 26.84
CA VAL A 77 -19.97 13.66 27.39
C VAL A 77 -19.35 14.85 28.11
N ARG A 78 -18.83 14.61 29.32
CA ARG A 78 -18.10 15.60 30.13
C ARG A 78 -16.74 15.01 30.48
N LEU A 79 -15.68 15.75 30.18
CA LEU A 79 -14.30 15.26 30.33
C LEU A 79 -13.58 15.82 31.56
N ASN A 80 -14.26 16.60 32.39
CA ASN A 80 -13.71 17.30 33.55
C ASN A 80 -13.25 16.37 34.70
N GLN A 81 -13.61 15.08 34.67
CA GLN A 81 -13.14 14.08 35.64
C GLN A 81 -12.20 13.02 35.05
N VAL A 82 -11.80 13.20 33.79
CA VAL A 82 -10.87 12.29 33.13
C VAL A 82 -9.49 12.38 33.80
N LYS A 83 -8.99 11.23 34.26
CA LYS A 83 -7.67 11.07 34.88
C LYS A 83 -6.63 10.55 33.89
N MET A 84 -7.08 9.90 32.81
CA MET A 84 -6.20 9.29 31.80
C MET A 84 -6.66 9.64 30.38
N VAL A 85 -5.73 10.13 29.57
CA VAL A 85 -5.93 10.41 28.15
C VAL A 85 -4.92 9.60 27.35
N VAL A 86 -5.37 8.93 26.28
CA VAL A 86 -4.50 8.25 25.32
C VAL A 86 -4.78 8.83 23.94
N LEU A 87 -3.73 9.23 23.23
CA LEU A 87 -3.78 9.47 21.79
C LEU A 87 -3.14 8.26 21.11
N ASP A 88 -3.89 7.59 20.26
CA ASP A 88 -3.40 6.45 19.48
C ASP A 88 -3.37 6.78 17.98
N GLU A 89 -2.37 6.28 17.26
CA GLU A 89 -2.05 6.69 15.88
C GLU A 89 -2.07 8.23 15.69
N ALA A 90 -1.32 8.94 16.55
CA ALA A 90 -1.40 10.41 16.65
C ALA A 90 -0.95 11.15 15.38
N ASP A 91 0.09 10.65 14.70
CA ASP A 91 0.52 11.12 13.38
C ASP A 91 -0.59 11.02 12.33
N GLU A 92 -1.37 9.95 12.33
CA GLU A 92 -2.47 9.78 11.39
C GLU A 92 -3.59 10.78 11.62
N MET A 93 -3.89 11.10 12.88
CA MET A 93 -4.85 12.16 13.18
C MET A 93 -4.37 13.53 12.65
N LEU A 94 -3.06 13.80 12.63
CA LEU A 94 -2.52 15.01 12.00
C LEU A 94 -2.70 15.00 10.49
N ASN A 95 -2.41 13.87 9.84
CA ASN A 95 -2.54 13.70 8.39
C ASN A 95 -3.99 13.91 7.92
N MET A 96 -4.96 13.56 8.77
CA MET A 96 -6.38 13.77 8.53
C MET A 96 -6.87 15.19 8.87
N GLY A 97 -5.99 16.05 9.40
CA GLY A 97 -6.33 17.42 9.75
C GLY A 97 -7.04 17.60 11.10
N PHE A 98 -7.08 16.58 11.97
CA PHE A 98 -7.80 16.62 13.25
C PHE A 98 -7.06 17.34 14.37
N ILE A 99 -5.94 18.00 14.10
CA ILE A 99 -5.11 18.61 15.14
C ILE A 99 -5.88 19.62 16.00
N GLU A 100 -6.66 20.49 15.37
CA GLU A 100 -7.47 21.51 16.04
C GLU A 100 -8.56 20.87 16.91
N ASP A 101 -9.23 19.84 16.40
CA ASP A 101 -10.23 19.07 17.15
C ASP A 101 -9.61 18.40 18.39
N ILE A 102 -8.42 17.82 18.26
CA ILE A 102 -7.70 17.21 19.38
C ILE A 102 -7.35 18.26 20.43
N GLU A 103 -6.77 19.40 20.03
CA GLU A 103 -6.43 20.47 20.96
C GLU A 103 -7.67 20.95 21.74
N LEU A 104 -8.81 21.06 21.05
CA LEU A 104 -10.07 21.46 21.65
C LEU A 104 -10.57 20.41 22.64
N ILE A 105 -10.54 19.11 22.30
CA ILE A 105 -10.89 18.03 23.23
C ILE A 105 -9.99 18.08 24.47
N LEU A 106 -8.67 18.15 24.28
CA LEU A 106 -7.69 18.16 25.36
C LEU A 106 -7.84 19.38 26.27
N SER A 107 -8.23 20.54 25.74
CA SER A 107 -8.49 21.75 26.56
C SER A 107 -9.65 21.59 27.55
N HIS A 108 -10.58 20.65 27.31
CA HIS A 108 -11.69 20.35 28.21
C HIS A 108 -11.36 19.23 29.23
N THR A 109 -10.13 18.71 29.21
CA THR A 109 -9.65 17.73 30.19
C THR A 109 -8.88 18.41 31.32
N PRO A 110 -8.86 17.84 32.54
CA PRO A 110 -8.08 18.39 33.66
C PRO A 110 -6.60 18.60 33.31
N LYS A 111 -5.98 19.62 33.91
CA LYS A 111 -4.52 19.80 33.82
C LYS A 111 -3.76 18.66 34.52
N SER A 112 -4.27 18.22 35.67
CA SER A 112 -3.76 17.06 36.40
C SER A 112 -4.35 15.78 35.81
N LYS A 113 -3.67 15.21 34.82
CA LYS A 113 -4.03 13.95 34.16
C LYS A 113 -2.78 13.21 33.69
N ARG A 114 -2.87 11.89 33.58
CA ARG A 114 -1.87 11.09 32.90
C ARG A 114 -2.20 11.05 31.41
N MET A 115 -1.25 11.44 30.57
CA MET A 115 -1.41 11.39 29.12
C MET A 115 -0.40 10.40 28.53
N LEU A 116 -0.87 9.55 27.63
CA LEU A 116 -0.03 8.68 26.80
C LEU A 116 -0.24 9.05 25.33
N LEU A 117 0.83 9.01 24.55
CA LEU A 117 0.80 9.31 23.12
C LEU A 117 1.54 8.19 22.39
N PHE A 118 0.83 7.52 21.48
CA PHE A 118 1.34 6.47 20.62
C PHE A 118 1.28 6.96 19.17
N SER A 119 2.38 6.75 18.45
CA SER A 119 2.54 7.23 17.08
C SER A 119 3.66 6.45 16.42
N ALA A 120 3.50 6.07 15.15
CA ALA A 120 4.56 5.43 14.39
C ALA A 120 5.66 6.44 14.02
N THR A 121 5.25 7.68 13.74
CA THR A 121 6.14 8.80 13.41
C THR A 121 5.94 9.97 14.38
N ILE A 122 6.97 10.79 14.58
CA ILE A 122 6.92 11.94 15.50
C ILE A 122 7.27 13.23 14.74
N PRO A 123 6.34 13.79 13.94
CA PRO A 123 6.55 15.08 13.29
C PRO A 123 6.50 16.23 14.29
N ASP A 124 7.04 17.39 13.92
CA ASP A 124 7.12 18.58 14.79
C ASP A 124 5.78 19.00 15.41
N ARG A 125 4.67 18.76 14.71
CA ARG A 125 3.32 19.05 15.23
C ARG A 125 2.96 18.14 16.42
N ILE A 126 3.34 16.86 16.40
CA ILE A 126 3.20 15.95 17.56
C ILE A 126 4.08 16.41 18.72
N VAL A 127 5.32 16.84 18.43
CA VAL A 127 6.24 17.36 19.46
C VAL A 127 5.67 18.62 20.12
N LYS A 128 5.03 19.50 19.36
CA LYS A 128 4.35 20.69 19.92
C LYS A 128 3.14 20.30 20.76
N LEU A 129 2.33 19.35 20.30
CA LEU A 129 1.17 18.84 21.03
C LEU A 129 1.57 18.22 22.37
N SER A 130 2.62 17.39 22.39
CA SER A 130 3.12 16.75 23.60
C SER A 130 3.62 17.78 24.61
N LYS A 131 4.41 18.77 24.17
CA LYS A 131 4.89 19.86 25.03
C LYS A 131 3.77 20.72 25.62
N LYS A 132 2.65 20.87 24.91
CA LYS A 132 1.52 21.70 25.33
C LYS A 132 0.61 20.99 26.34
N PHE A 133 0.41 19.68 26.21
CA PHE A 133 -0.60 18.96 26.98
C PHE A 133 -0.06 17.87 27.92
N MET A 134 1.19 17.44 27.76
CA MET A 134 1.83 16.44 28.64
C MET A 134 2.75 17.13 29.66
N ASN A 135 2.84 16.55 30.85
CA ASN A 135 3.74 17.01 31.91
C ASN A 135 4.95 16.06 32.01
N ASP A 136 6.16 16.59 31.82
CA ASP A 136 7.45 15.85 31.81
C ASP A 136 7.37 14.47 31.08
N PRO A 137 7.07 14.44 29.77
CA PRO A 137 6.85 13.18 29.06
C PRO A 137 8.14 12.37 28.95
N ARG A 138 8.08 11.10 29.36
CA ARG A 138 9.13 10.12 29.07
C ARG A 138 8.97 9.61 27.65
N ILE A 139 9.99 9.83 26.82
CA ILE A 139 10.00 9.37 25.44
C ILE A 139 10.59 7.96 25.41
N LEU A 140 9.77 7.01 24.96
CA LEU A 140 10.19 5.65 24.67
C LEU A 140 10.21 5.49 23.16
N THR A 141 11.41 5.45 22.59
CA THR A 141 11.60 5.13 21.17
C THR A 141 12.01 3.68 21.07
N VAL A 142 11.13 2.85 20.51
CA VAL A 142 11.56 1.55 20.01
C VAL A 142 12.40 1.87 18.78
N GLY A 143 13.71 1.58 18.84
CA GLY A 143 14.63 1.93 17.77
C GLY A 143 14.11 1.43 16.42
N ASN A 144 14.48 2.10 15.32
CA ASN A 144 14.25 1.68 13.93
C ASN A 144 14.95 0.35 13.64
N GLN A 145 14.56 -0.71 14.32
CA GLN A 145 14.54 -2.00 13.71
C GLN A 145 13.44 -1.89 12.65
N HIS A 146 13.86 -1.78 11.39
CA HIS A 146 13.03 -1.93 10.20
C HIS A 146 12.36 -3.34 10.14
N SER A 147 11.71 -3.78 11.23
CA SER A 147 11.41 -5.19 11.51
C SER A 147 9.93 -5.55 11.37
N ALA A 148 9.10 -4.68 10.78
CA ALA A 148 7.86 -5.11 10.14
C ALA A 148 8.04 -5.25 8.61
N THR A 149 8.94 -4.45 8.02
CA THR A 149 9.28 -4.52 6.59
C THR A 149 10.21 -5.67 6.22
N ASN A 150 10.93 -6.26 7.18
CA ASN A 150 11.88 -7.35 6.91
C ASN A 150 11.22 -8.72 6.67
N LEU A 151 9.93 -8.89 6.96
CA LEU A 151 9.22 -10.16 6.75
C LEU A 151 8.40 -10.21 5.45
N ALA A 152 8.13 -9.05 4.85
CA ALA A 152 7.40 -8.99 3.59
C ALA A 152 8.37 -8.84 2.41
N ASP A 153 8.30 -9.74 1.41
CA ASP A 153 9.02 -9.53 0.14
C ASP A 153 8.39 -8.34 -0.57
N GLN A 154 9.22 -7.33 -0.86
CA GLN A 154 8.78 -6.06 -1.42
C GLN A 154 9.21 -6.01 -2.88
N ILE A 155 8.22 -6.08 -3.77
CA ILE A 155 8.44 -6.04 -5.21
C ILE A 155 7.69 -4.89 -5.86
N TYR A 156 8.18 -4.44 -7.01
CA TYR A 156 7.48 -3.47 -7.83
C TYR A 156 7.47 -3.87 -9.30
N PHE A 157 6.38 -3.49 -9.97
CA PHE A 157 6.22 -3.61 -11.41
C PHE A 157 6.07 -2.23 -12.03
N GLU A 158 6.79 -1.98 -13.11
CA GLU A 158 6.56 -0.81 -13.94
C GLU A 158 5.42 -1.09 -14.92
N VAL A 159 4.29 -0.42 -14.72
CA VAL A 159 3.06 -0.69 -15.46
C VAL A 159 2.42 0.62 -15.88
N LYS A 160 2.00 0.71 -17.15
CA LYS A 160 1.20 1.85 -17.61
C LYS A 160 -0.16 1.85 -16.90
N ARG A 161 -0.76 3.04 -16.77
CA ARG A 161 -2.10 3.19 -16.17
C ARG A 161 -3.15 2.29 -16.83
N ALA A 162 -3.12 2.16 -18.14
CA ALA A 162 -4.06 1.32 -18.89
C ALA A 162 -3.92 -0.17 -18.54
N ASP A 163 -2.68 -0.62 -18.31
CA ASP A 163 -2.35 -2.04 -18.16
C ASP A 163 -2.38 -2.50 -16.68
N LYS A 164 -2.53 -1.57 -15.72
CA LYS A 164 -2.56 -1.89 -14.27
C LYS A 164 -3.63 -2.91 -13.90
N PHE A 165 -4.79 -2.87 -14.57
CA PHE A 165 -5.87 -3.81 -14.29
C PHE A 165 -5.47 -5.22 -14.70
N ASP A 166 -4.95 -5.38 -15.92
CA ASP A 166 -4.54 -6.69 -16.40
C ASP A 166 -3.37 -7.22 -15.57
N ALA A 167 -2.39 -6.36 -15.22
CA ALA A 167 -1.30 -6.70 -14.31
C ALA A 167 -1.80 -7.22 -12.95
N LEU A 168 -2.80 -6.56 -12.36
CA LEU A 168 -3.42 -6.99 -11.10
C LEU A 168 -4.02 -8.39 -11.25
N THR A 169 -4.82 -8.60 -12.30
CA THR A 169 -5.49 -9.90 -12.52
C THR A 169 -4.50 -11.03 -12.77
N ARG A 170 -3.41 -10.76 -13.49
CA ARG A 170 -2.32 -11.72 -13.72
C ARG A 170 -1.68 -12.17 -12.40
N ILE A 171 -1.41 -11.23 -11.50
CA ILE A 171 -0.85 -11.55 -10.17
C ILE A 171 -1.83 -12.39 -9.35
N ILE A 172 -3.10 -11.99 -9.29
CA ILE A 172 -4.12 -12.74 -8.55
C ILE A 172 -4.26 -14.17 -9.08
N ASP A 173 -4.22 -14.35 -10.40
CA ASP A 173 -4.38 -15.64 -11.05
C ASP A 173 -3.23 -16.62 -10.75
N ILE A 174 -2.00 -16.12 -10.69
CA ILE A 174 -0.80 -16.93 -10.45
C ILE A 174 -0.72 -17.39 -8.99
N GLU A 175 -1.19 -16.56 -8.07
CA GLU A 175 -1.10 -16.81 -6.62
C GLU A 175 -2.22 -17.77 -6.15
N PRO A 176 -1.90 -18.99 -5.66
CA PRO A 176 -2.90 -19.99 -5.28
C PRO A 176 -3.80 -19.57 -4.12
N GLU A 177 -3.21 -18.93 -3.12
CA GLU A 177 -3.90 -18.46 -1.92
C GLU A 177 -3.89 -16.93 -1.85
N PHE A 178 -4.24 -16.28 -2.95
CA PHE A 178 -4.34 -14.82 -2.96
C PHE A 178 -5.41 -14.37 -1.94
N TYR A 179 -4.95 -13.74 -0.87
CA TYR A 179 -5.76 -13.09 0.14
C TYR A 179 -5.13 -11.74 0.44
N GLY A 180 -5.71 -10.69 -0.15
CA GLY A 180 -4.98 -9.44 -0.31
C GLY A 180 -5.79 -8.16 -0.25
N LEU A 181 -5.08 -7.10 0.14
CA LEU A 181 -5.59 -5.74 0.23
C LEU A 181 -5.00 -4.90 -0.91
N VAL A 182 -5.85 -4.34 -1.76
CA VAL A 182 -5.49 -3.54 -2.93
C VAL A 182 -5.74 -2.07 -2.64
N PHE A 183 -4.69 -1.27 -2.55
CA PHE A 183 -4.75 0.15 -2.23
C PHE A 183 -4.87 1.04 -3.47
N CYS A 184 -5.96 1.79 -3.52
CA CYS A 184 -6.26 2.81 -4.53
C CYS A 184 -6.16 4.21 -3.94
N ARG A 185 -5.93 5.21 -4.81
CA ARG A 185 -5.79 6.61 -4.39
C ARG A 185 -7.13 7.26 -4.09
N THR A 186 -8.13 7.04 -4.93
CA THR A 186 -9.43 7.71 -4.82
C THR A 186 -10.58 6.73 -4.62
N ARG A 187 -11.71 7.22 -4.09
CA ARG A 187 -12.96 6.45 -3.98
C ARG A 187 -13.45 5.95 -5.34
N VAL A 188 -13.32 6.77 -6.38
CA VAL A 188 -13.73 6.43 -7.75
C VAL A 188 -12.87 5.28 -8.29
N ASP A 189 -11.57 5.29 -7.99
CA ASP A 189 -10.68 4.18 -8.37
C ASP A 189 -11.08 2.88 -7.66
N VAL A 190 -11.47 2.95 -6.39
CA VAL A 190 -11.95 1.78 -5.62
C VAL A 190 -13.20 1.20 -6.28
N ASP A 191 -14.20 2.02 -6.55
CA ASP A 191 -15.48 1.59 -7.15
C ASP A 191 -15.29 1.03 -8.57
N THR A 192 -14.45 1.68 -9.37
CA THR A 192 -14.16 1.25 -10.74
C THR A 192 -13.40 -0.08 -10.74
N LEU A 193 -12.40 -0.22 -9.86
CA LEU A 193 -11.59 -1.43 -9.79
C LEU A 193 -12.38 -2.62 -9.24
N SER A 194 -13.16 -2.43 -8.18
CA SER A 194 -14.00 -3.49 -7.61
C SER A 194 -15.06 -3.96 -8.60
N SER A 195 -15.71 -3.04 -9.32
CA SER A 195 -16.70 -3.39 -10.34
C SER A 195 -16.09 -4.22 -11.47
N ARG A 196 -14.92 -3.81 -11.99
CA ARG A 196 -14.22 -4.55 -13.05
C ARG A 196 -13.73 -5.92 -12.60
N LEU A 197 -13.29 -6.05 -11.33
CA LEU A 197 -12.89 -7.33 -10.75
C LEU A 197 -14.10 -8.26 -10.62
N LEU A 198 -15.24 -7.76 -10.13
CA LEU A 198 -16.49 -8.53 -10.06
C LEU A 198 -16.98 -8.98 -11.44
N GLU A 199 -16.93 -8.11 -12.46
CA GLU A 199 -17.27 -8.44 -13.85
C GLU A 199 -16.38 -9.56 -14.43
N ARG A 200 -15.11 -9.63 -14.00
CA ARG A 200 -14.17 -10.70 -14.36
C ARG A 200 -14.31 -11.95 -13.49
N GLY A 201 -15.25 -11.97 -12.54
CA GLY A 201 -15.53 -13.13 -11.68
C GLY A 201 -14.65 -13.24 -10.43
N TYR A 202 -13.89 -12.21 -10.07
CA TYR A 202 -13.09 -12.21 -8.84
C TYR A 202 -13.95 -11.90 -7.61
N SER A 203 -13.69 -12.62 -6.51
CA SER A 203 -14.40 -12.43 -5.24
C SER A 203 -13.86 -11.23 -4.47
N CYS A 204 -14.32 -10.03 -4.82
CA CYS A 204 -13.85 -8.79 -4.21
C CYS A 204 -14.97 -7.90 -3.68
N ASP A 205 -14.61 -6.93 -2.84
CA ASP A 205 -15.50 -5.84 -2.44
C ASP A 205 -14.68 -4.54 -2.23
N GLY A 206 -15.35 -3.40 -2.30
CA GLY A 206 -14.74 -2.08 -2.20
C GLY A 206 -14.89 -1.46 -0.80
N LEU A 207 -13.89 -0.69 -0.36
CA LEU A 207 -13.93 0.05 0.89
C LEU A 207 -13.36 1.47 0.77
N HIS A 208 -14.23 2.47 0.89
CA HIS A 208 -13.86 3.90 0.88
C HIS A 208 -14.74 4.71 1.85
N GLY A 209 -14.48 6.03 1.94
CA GLY A 209 -15.11 6.90 2.95
C GLY A 209 -16.61 7.17 2.79
N ASP A 210 -17.17 6.94 1.60
CA ASP A 210 -18.60 7.19 1.31
C ASP A 210 -19.47 5.96 1.55
N ILE A 211 -18.86 4.80 1.82
CA ILE A 211 -19.60 3.59 2.15
C ILE A 211 -20.28 3.77 3.51
N SER A 212 -21.57 3.41 3.57
CA SER A 212 -22.33 3.45 4.81
C SER A 212 -21.70 2.54 5.86
N GLN A 213 -21.85 2.89 7.14
CA GLN A 213 -21.25 2.12 8.23
C GLN A 213 -21.74 0.66 8.23
N ALA A 214 -23.03 0.42 7.95
CA ALA A 214 -23.60 -0.91 7.88
C ALA A 214 -23.01 -1.74 6.72
N GLN A 215 -22.83 -1.13 5.55
CA GLN A 215 -22.22 -1.81 4.41
C GLN A 215 -20.74 -2.13 4.68
N ARG A 216 -20.02 -1.18 5.29
CA ARG A 216 -18.62 -1.36 5.70
C ARG A 216 -18.44 -2.53 6.66
N GLU A 217 -19.25 -2.62 7.71
CA GLU A 217 -19.24 -3.75 8.64
C GLU A 217 -19.49 -5.08 7.91
N LYS A 218 -20.50 -5.11 7.02
CA LYS A 218 -20.80 -6.29 6.20
C LYS A 218 -19.61 -6.71 5.32
N THR A 219 -18.97 -5.77 4.63
CA THR A 219 -17.80 -6.03 3.78
C THR A 219 -16.62 -6.55 4.60
N LEU A 220 -16.32 -5.93 5.74
CA LEU A 220 -15.25 -6.38 6.64
C LEU A 220 -15.51 -7.77 7.22
N THR A 221 -16.76 -8.08 7.60
CA THR A 221 -17.14 -9.42 8.05
C THR A 221 -16.95 -10.45 6.94
N LYS A 222 -17.36 -10.14 5.70
CA LYS A 222 -17.14 -11.04 4.57
C LYS A 222 -15.65 -11.32 4.34
N PHE A 223 -14.82 -10.28 4.42
CA PHE A 223 -13.37 -10.40 4.22
C PHE A 223 -12.71 -11.22 5.32
N ARG A 224 -12.98 -10.92 6.60
CA ARG A 224 -12.45 -11.70 7.74
C ARG A 224 -12.82 -13.18 7.69
N ASN A 225 -14.04 -13.48 7.23
CA ASN A 225 -14.53 -14.85 7.08
C ASN A 225 -14.07 -15.51 5.77
N LYS A 226 -13.21 -14.85 4.97
CA LYS A 226 -12.72 -15.31 3.67
C LYS A 226 -13.81 -15.62 2.63
N PHE A 227 -15.01 -15.04 2.77
CA PHE A 227 -16.05 -15.11 1.73
C PHE A 227 -15.69 -14.28 0.49
N ILE A 228 -14.84 -13.28 0.68
CA ILE A 228 -14.14 -12.57 -0.39
C ILE A 228 -12.66 -12.62 -0.07
N ASN A 229 -11.82 -12.68 -1.10
CA ASN A 229 -10.38 -12.79 -0.95
C ASN A 229 -9.61 -11.54 -1.37
N ILE A 230 -10.31 -10.57 -1.98
CA ILE A 230 -9.74 -9.29 -2.40
C ILE A 230 -10.53 -8.15 -1.77
N LEU A 231 -9.86 -7.30 -0.99
CA LEU A 231 -10.43 -6.05 -0.51
C LEU A 231 -9.78 -4.89 -1.25
N VAL A 232 -10.55 -4.07 -1.97
CA VAL A 232 -10.05 -2.87 -2.64
C VAL A 232 -10.36 -1.67 -1.77
N ALA A 233 -9.35 -0.88 -1.36
CA ALA A 233 -9.57 0.19 -0.39
C ALA A 233 -8.75 1.47 -0.64
N THR A 234 -9.22 2.59 -0.09
CA THR A 234 -8.39 3.80 0.09
C THR A 234 -7.62 3.74 1.42
N ASP A 235 -6.56 4.54 1.55
CA ASP A 235 -5.78 4.65 2.80
C ASP A 235 -6.66 4.93 4.02
N VAL A 236 -7.56 5.90 3.90
CA VAL A 236 -8.47 6.31 4.99
C VAL A 236 -9.39 5.17 5.39
N ALA A 237 -9.81 4.35 4.43
CA ALA A 237 -10.69 3.23 4.69
C ALA A 237 -9.96 2.02 5.28
N ALA A 238 -8.70 1.82 4.90
CA ALA A 238 -7.89 0.69 5.34
C ALA A 238 -7.19 0.88 6.70
N ARG A 239 -7.15 2.11 7.22
CA ARG A 239 -6.54 2.43 8.53
C ARG A 239 -7.34 1.88 9.69
N GLY A 240 -6.63 1.33 10.67
CA GLY A 240 -7.24 0.73 11.85
C GLY A 240 -8.12 -0.48 11.54
N ILE A 241 -8.02 -1.12 10.38
CA ILE A 241 -8.65 -2.42 10.19
C ILE A 241 -7.71 -3.50 10.70
N ASP A 242 -8.20 -4.29 11.65
CA ASP A 242 -7.61 -5.53 12.12
C ASP A 242 -8.00 -6.64 11.13
N ILE A 243 -7.13 -6.78 10.13
CA ILE A 243 -7.08 -7.91 9.22
C ILE A 243 -5.67 -8.47 9.39
N SER A 244 -5.56 -9.58 10.10
CA SER A 244 -4.36 -10.39 10.16
C SER A 244 -4.25 -11.27 8.91
N ASP A 245 -3.04 -11.81 8.68
CA ASP A 245 -2.80 -12.92 7.75
C ASP A 245 -3.05 -12.61 6.27
N LEU A 246 -2.90 -11.36 5.84
CA LEU A 246 -2.84 -11.05 4.41
C LEU A 246 -1.60 -11.67 3.78
N THR A 247 -1.79 -12.49 2.74
CA THR A 247 -0.68 -13.01 1.93
C THR A 247 -0.12 -11.91 1.05
N HIS A 248 -0.98 -10.99 0.60
CA HIS A 248 -0.61 -9.95 -0.36
C HIS A 248 -1.10 -8.55 0.04
N VAL A 249 -0.24 -7.55 -0.17
CA VAL A 249 -0.64 -6.14 -0.19
C VAL A 249 -0.27 -5.57 -1.54
N ILE A 250 -1.24 -5.01 -2.27
CA ILE A 250 -1.01 -4.43 -3.58
C ILE A 250 -1.23 -2.92 -3.53
N ASN A 251 -0.16 -2.16 -3.71
CA ASN A 251 -0.22 -0.73 -3.99
C ASN A 251 -0.57 -0.52 -5.47
N TYR A 252 -1.85 -0.55 -5.80
CA TYR A 252 -2.33 -0.26 -7.16
C TYR A 252 -2.02 1.20 -7.56
N SER A 253 -2.01 2.10 -6.58
CA SER A 253 -1.49 3.47 -6.71
C SER A 253 -0.38 3.73 -5.70
N LEU A 254 0.71 4.35 -6.15
CA LEU A 254 1.80 4.77 -5.25
C LEU A 254 1.24 5.72 -4.16
N PRO A 255 1.55 5.48 -2.86
CA PRO A 255 1.11 6.33 -1.76
C PRO A 255 1.67 7.76 -1.85
N GLN A 256 1.10 8.67 -1.05
CA GLN A 256 1.48 10.07 -1.10
C GLN A 256 2.83 10.35 -0.44
N ASP A 257 3.15 9.60 0.61
CA ASP A 257 4.35 9.74 1.43
C ASP A 257 4.94 8.36 1.83
N PRO A 258 6.23 8.31 2.22
CA PRO A 258 6.89 7.08 2.67
C PRO A 258 6.28 6.42 3.90
N ASP A 259 5.70 7.18 4.84
CA ASP A 259 5.15 6.64 6.07
C ASP A 259 3.87 5.84 5.77
N SER A 260 3.01 6.38 4.91
CA SER A 260 1.86 5.69 4.36
C SER A 260 2.27 4.39 3.65
N TYR A 261 3.40 4.38 2.92
CA TYR A 261 3.90 3.13 2.31
C TYR A 261 4.20 2.07 3.37
N ILE A 262 4.92 2.42 4.43
CA ILE A 262 5.26 1.52 5.53
C ILE A 262 3.99 0.99 6.20
N HIS A 263 2.99 1.85 6.43
CA HIS A 263 1.70 1.45 7.03
C HIS A 263 0.90 0.48 6.15
N ARG A 264 0.97 0.63 4.82
CA ARG A 264 0.35 -0.30 3.87
C ARG A 264 1.06 -1.65 3.87
N VAL A 265 2.37 -1.65 3.68
CA VAL A 265 3.18 -2.89 3.64
C VAL A 265 3.09 -3.65 4.96
N GLY A 266 3.03 -2.95 6.09
CA GLY A 266 2.82 -3.53 7.41
C GLY A 266 1.44 -4.18 7.63
N ARG A 267 0.58 -4.29 6.60
CA ARG A 267 -0.65 -5.10 6.63
C ARG A 267 -0.40 -6.57 6.27
N THR A 268 0.73 -6.89 5.65
CA THR A 268 1.21 -8.25 5.42
C THR A 268 2.50 -8.50 6.24
N GLY A 269 3.03 -9.73 6.22
CA GLY A 269 4.27 -10.07 6.91
C GLY A 269 4.20 -10.01 8.45
N ARG A 270 3.00 -10.25 9.03
CA ARG A 270 2.77 -10.15 10.48
C ARG A 270 3.03 -11.49 11.18
N ALA A 271 3.46 -11.42 12.44
CA ALA A 271 3.62 -12.58 13.34
C ALA A 271 4.50 -13.73 12.79
N GLY A 272 5.52 -13.39 11.98
CA GLY A 272 6.48 -14.37 11.43
C GLY A 272 6.01 -15.10 10.18
N LYS A 273 4.85 -14.75 9.61
CA LYS A 273 4.39 -15.26 8.31
C LYS A 273 5.04 -14.49 7.16
N GLU A 274 5.37 -15.18 6.09
CA GLU A 274 5.78 -14.58 4.83
C GLU A 274 4.61 -13.84 4.18
N GLY A 275 4.91 -12.79 3.44
CA GLY A 275 3.90 -12.03 2.71
C GLY A 275 4.54 -11.16 1.65
N THR A 276 3.76 -10.80 0.63
CA THR A 276 4.30 -10.08 -0.53
C THR A 276 3.65 -8.71 -0.67
N ALA A 277 4.46 -7.68 -0.68
CA ALA A 277 4.04 -6.30 -0.91
C ALA A 277 4.41 -5.88 -2.34
N ILE A 278 3.39 -5.73 -3.18
CA ILE A 278 3.53 -5.43 -4.61
C ILE A 278 3.18 -3.98 -4.86
N THR A 279 4.01 -3.26 -5.60
CA THR A 279 3.75 -1.86 -5.95
C THR A 279 3.75 -1.62 -7.45
N PHE A 280 2.66 -1.05 -7.97
CA PHE A 280 2.60 -0.64 -9.37
C PHE A 280 3.09 0.79 -9.55
N ILE A 281 4.12 0.94 -10.37
CA ILE A 281 4.76 2.21 -10.67
C ILE A 281 4.50 2.57 -12.12
N THR A 282 3.87 3.72 -12.35
CA THR A 282 3.77 4.27 -13.71
C THR A 282 5.06 5.04 -14.05
N PRO A 283 5.37 5.26 -15.34
CA PRO A 283 6.54 6.05 -15.74
C PRO A 283 6.59 7.45 -15.11
N ASP A 284 5.44 8.09 -14.91
CA ASP A 284 5.28 9.37 -14.23
C ASP A 284 5.52 9.29 -12.70
N GLU A 285 5.26 8.14 -12.08
CA GLU A 285 5.45 7.90 -10.64
C GLU A 285 6.88 7.46 -10.30
N TYR A 286 7.69 7.03 -11.28
CA TYR A 286 9.02 6.44 -11.07
C TYR A 286 9.98 7.36 -10.30
N ARG A 287 10.03 8.66 -10.62
CA ARG A 287 10.89 9.62 -9.89
C ARG A 287 10.53 9.72 -8.41
N LYS A 288 9.22 9.71 -8.11
CA LYS A 288 8.72 9.75 -6.74
C LYS A 288 9.04 8.44 -6.01
N PHE A 289 8.93 7.31 -6.70
CA PHE A 289 9.27 5.99 -6.15
C PHE A 289 10.75 5.87 -5.77
N VAL A 290 11.68 6.37 -6.59
CA VAL A 290 13.12 6.38 -6.26
C VAL A 290 13.40 7.19 -4.98
N PHE A 291 12.67 8.30 -4.77
CA PHE A 291 12.74 9.03 -3.51
C PHE A 291 12.23 8.20 -2.33
N PHE A 292 11.13 7.46 -2.51
CA PHE A 292 10.57 6.58 -1.47
C PHE A 292 11.57 5.49 -1.06
N GLN A 293 12.16 4.79 -2.03
CA GLN A 293 13.17 3.75 -1.76
C GLN A 293 14.35 4.29 -0.93
N LYS A 294 14.85 5.49 -1.26
CA LYS A 294 15.93 6.14 -0.50
C LYS A 294 15.53 6.49 0.93
N THR A 295 14.32 7.01 1.12
CA THR A 295 13.83 7.42 2.45
C THR A 295 13.54 6.22 3.35
N ILE A 296 12.91 5.19 2.81
CA ILE A 296 12.51 3.99 3.56
C ILE A 296 13.73 3.10 3.87
N LYS A 297 14.81 3.24 3.09
CA LYS A 297 16.00 2.36 3.16
C LYS A 297 15.67 0.88 2.99
N SER A 298 14.59 0.59 2.26
CA SER A 298 14.15 -0.76 1.92
C SER A 298 14.56 -1.12 0.50
N ASN A 299 15.01 -2.35 0.29
CA ASN A 299 15.30 -2.87 -1.04
C ASN A 299 14.00 -3.39 -1.69
N ILE A 300 13.36 -2.55 -2.50
CA ILE A 300 12.16 -2.96 -3.26
C ILE A 300 12.64 -3.47 -4.62
N ARG A 301 12.49 -4.78 -4.87
CA ARG A 301 13.02 -5.47 -6.04
C ARG A 301 12.13 -5.26 -7.26
N LYS A 302 12.74 -5.01 -8.42
CA LYS A 302 12.00 -4.94 -9.69
C LYS A 302 11.67 -6.36 -10.13
N GLU A 303 10.42 -6.58 -10.48
CA GLU A 303 9.96 -7.83 -11.10
C GLU A 303 9.36 -7.55 -12.48
N ILE A 304 9.30 -8.61 -13.29
CA ILE A 304 8.67 -8.57 -14.61
C ILE A 304 7.34 -9.33 -14.49
N LEU A 305 6.27 -8.75 -15.03
CA LEU A 305 4.98 -9.44 -15.05
C LEU A 305 5.08 -10.70 -15.92
N PRO A 306 4.59 -11.84 -15.43
CA PRO A 306 4.55 -13.07 -16.23
C PRO A 306 3.71 -12.88 -17.50
N ASP A 307 4.10 -13.56 -18.56
CA ASP A 307 3.41 -13.49 -19.83
C ASP A 307 2.11 -14.30 -19.81
N ALA A 308 1.24 -14.07 -20.78
CA ALA A 308 -0.05 -14.76 -20.85
C ALA A 308 0.10 -16.29 -20.92
N GLN A 309 1.14 -16.77 -21.61
CA GLN A 309 1.47 -18.19 -21.68
C GLN A 309 1.83 -18.78 -20.33
N ASP A 310 2.72 -18.12 -19.58
CA ASP A 310 3.12 -18.58 -18.23
C ASP A 310 1.90 -18.74 -17.31
N ILE A 311 0.97 -17.78 -17.38
CA ILE A 311 -0.25 -17.78 -16.57
C ILE A 311 -1.15 -18.94 -16.96
N ILE A 312 -1.34 -19.17 -18.26
CA ILE A 312 -2.16 -20.27 -18.75
C ILE A 312 -1.54 -21.62 -18.36
N GLU A 313 -0.22 -21.76 -18.41
CA GLU A 313 0.48 -22.97 -17.95
C GLU A 313 0.30 -23.21 -16.46
N ILE A 314 0.47 -22.17 -15.63
CA ILE A 314 0.24 -22.25 -14.19
C ILE A 314 -1.21 -22.63 -13.87
N LYS A 315 -2.19 -22.04 -14.59
CA LYS A 315 -3.61 -22.41 -14.44
C LYS A 315 -3.88 -23.85 -14.84
N LYS A 316 -3.30 -24.33 -15.95
CA LYS A 316 -3.42 -25.73 -16.37
C LYS A 316 -2.87 -26.68 -15.32
N MET A 317 -1.72 -26.35 -14.71
CA MET A 317 -1.17 -27.12 -13.59
C MET A 317 -2.12 -27.13 -12.40
N ARG A 318 -2.65 -25.97 -11.99
CA ARG A 318 -3.62 -25.90 -10.87
C ARG A 318 -4.87 -26.73 -11.12
N ILE A 319 -5.46 -26.66 -12.31
CA ILE A 319 -6.64 -27.47 -12.67
C ILE A 319 -6.31 -28.96 -12.54
N LYS A 320 -5.11 -29.37 -12.96
CA LYS A 320 -4.68 -30.77 -12.84
C LYS A 320 -4.55 -31.18 -11.37
N ASP A 321 -3.97 -30.33 -10.52
CA ASP A 321 -3.82 -30.60 -9.09
C ASP A 321 -5.18 -30.68 -8.37
N GLU A 322 -6.12 -29.78 -8.71
CA GLU A 322 -7.50 -29.82 -8.17
C GLU A 322 -8.23 -31.11 -8.59
N LEU A 323 -8.12 -31.51 -9.86
CA LEU A 323 -8.68 -32.78 -10.34
C LEU A 323 -8.06 -33.97 -9.61
N GLN A 324 -6.75 -33.95 -9.37
CA GLN A 324 -6.07 -35.01 -8.62
C GLN A 324 -6.57 -35.09 -7.17
N ALA A 325 -6.78 -33.95 -6.50
CA ALA A 325 -7.32 -33.91 -5.14
C ALA A 325 -8.78 -34.43 -5.06
N ILE A 326 -9.59 -34.17 -6.08
CA ILE A 326 -10.94 -34.75 -6.20
C ILE A 326 -10.87 -36.27 -6.32
N VAL A 327 -9.92 -36.79 -7.12
CA VAL A 327 -9.69 -38.23 -7.25
C VAL A 327 -9.25 -38.85 -5.93
N GLU A 328 -8.31 -38.22 -5.23
CA GLU A 328 -7.82 -38.70 -3.92
C GLU A 328 -8.88 -38.67 -2.82
N SER A 329 -9.82 -37.73 -2.88
CA SER A 329 -10.93 -37.62 -1.93
C SER A 329 -12.15 -38.49 -2.27
N GLU A 330 -12.12 -39.20 -3.41
CA GLU A 330 -13.22 -40.01 -3.94
C GLU A 330 -14.56 -39.26 -4.09
N THR A 331 -14.53 -37.93 -4.15
CA THR A 331 -15.73 -37.07 -4.23
C THR A 331 -16.39 -37.07 -5.61
N TYR A 332 -15.84 -37.81 -6.57
CA TYR A 332 -16.37 -37.96 -7.93
C TYR A 332 -17.45 -39.05 -8.06
N ALA A 333 -17.69 -39.87 -7.03
CA ALA A 333 -18.54 -41.06 -7.10
C ALA A 333 -19.97 -40.76 -7.60
N ASP A 334 -20.57 -39.65 -7.15
CA ASP A 334 -21.93 -39.24 -7.52
C ASP A 334 -22.07 -38.88 -9.02
N TYR A 335 -20.95 -38.61 -9.70
CA TYR A 335 -20.92 -38.21 -11.11
C TYR A 335 -20.59 -39.36 -12.06
N LEU A 336 -20.28 -40.57 -11.56
CA LEU A 336 -19.84 -41.71 -12.37
C LEU A 336 -20.89 -42.13 -13.41
N ALA A 337 -22.15 -42.29 -13.01
CA ALA A 337 -23.21 -42.67 -13.94
C ALA A 337 -23.42 -41.64 -15.07
N MET A 338 -23.26 -40.35 -14.75
CA MET A 338 -23.32 -39.28 -15.76
C MET A 338 -22.10 -39.34 -16.69
N ALA A 339 -20.91 -39.59 -16.14
CA ALA A 339 -19.68 -39.73 -16.93
C ALA A 339 -19.77 -40.93 -17.88
N GLU A 340 -20.23 -42.09 -17.40
CA GLU A 340 -20.45 -43.28 -18.23
C GLU A 340 -21.37 -42.98 -19.42
N GLY A 341 -22.52 -42.34 -19.19
CA GLY A 341 -23.43 -41.96 -20.27
C GLY A 341 -22.82 -40.99 -21.30
N ILE A 342 -21.90 -40.11 -20.89
CA ILE A 342 -21.17 -39.23 -21.82
C ILE A 342 -20.17 -40.04 -22.66
N LEU A 343 -19.51 -41.04 -22.05
CA LEU A 343 -18.50 -41.89 -22.67
C LEU A 343 -19.08 -42.95 -23.62
N GLU A 344 -20.37 -43.24 -23.56
CA GLU A 344 -21.04 -44.12 -24.54
C GLU A 344 -20.99 -43.54 -25.97
N VAL A 345 -21.00 -42.22 -26.10
CA VAL A 345 -21.11 -41.52 -27.40
C VAL A 345 -19.81 -40.82 -27.79
N ASN A 346 -18.91 -40.57 -26.83
CA ASN A 346 -17.70 -39.79 -27.04
C ASN A 346 -16.49 -40.51 -26.43
N SER A 347 -15.30 -40.35 -27.04
CA SER A 347 -14.08 -40.85 -26.40
C SER A 347 -13.77 -40.07 -25.10
N PRO A 348 -13.08 -40.68 -24.12
CA PRO A 348 -12.69 -40.01 -22.88
C PRO A 348 -11.97 -38.68 -23.10
N GLU A 349 -11.08 -38.62 -24.09
CA GLU A 349 -10.30 -37.41 -24.41
C GLU A 349 -11.20 -36.28 -24.92
N ILE A 350 -12.16 -36.61 -25.80
CA ILE A 350 -13.08 -35.63 -26.39
C ILE A 350 -14.06 -35.13 -25.33
N ALA A 351 -14.59 -36.01 -24.49
CA ALA A 351 -15.48 -35.67 -23.39
C ALA A 351 -14.77 -34.75 -22.38
N LEU A 352 -13.57 -35.11 -21.95
CA LEU A 352 -12.79 -34.33 -20.99
C LEU A 352 -12.37 -32.97 -21.58
N ALA A 353 -11.90 -32.92 -22.83
CA ALA A 353 -11.57 -31.67 -23.49
C ALA A 353 -12.79 -30.76 -23.64
N SER A 354 -13.97 -31.32 -23.92
CA SER A 354 -15.23 -30.57 -24.01
C SER A 354 -15.66 -30.01 -22.66
N LEU A 355 -15.52 -30.78 -21.58
CA LEU A 355 -15.79 -30.34 -20.21
C LEU A 355 -14.82 -29.23 -19.77
N LEU A 356 -13.53 -29.42 -20.00
CA LEU A 356 -12.49 -28.42 -19.70
C LEU A 356 -12.74 -27.13 -20.48
N ARG A 357 -13.12 -27.22 -21.75
CA ARG A 357 -13.53 -26.06 -22.53
C ARG A 357 -14.77 -25.43 -21.94
N MET A 358 -15.82 -26.18 -21.59
CA MET A 358 -17.05 -25.62 -21.04
C MET A 358 -16.80 -24.88 -19.71
N ALA A 359 -16.01 -25.46 -18.82
CA ALA A 359 -15.72 -24.92 -17.50
C ALA A 359 -14.71 -23.75 -17.53
N PHE A 360 -13.66 -23.85 -18.36
CA PHE A 360 -12.50 -22.96 -18.29
C PHE A 360 -12.21 -22.16 -19.57
N LYS A 361 -13.14 -22.12 -20.54
CA LYS A 361 -12.96 -21.39 -21.81
C LYS A 361 -12.35 -20.00 -21.62
N ASN A 362 -12.95 -19.22 -20.72
CA ASN A 362 -12.57 -17.82 -20.51
C ASN A 362 -11.26 -17.67 -19.72
N GLN A 363 -10.75 -18.74 -19.10
CA GLN A 363 -9.54 -18.72 -18.28
C GLN A 363 -8.31 -19.29 -19.00
N LEU A 364 -8.51 -20.15 -20.01
CA LEU A 364 -7.44 -20.85 -20.72
C LEU A 364 -7.19 -20.32 -22.15
N GLU A 365 -8.00 -19.37 -22.63
CA GLU A 365 -7.78 -18.70 -23.91
C GLU A 365 -6.82 -17.52 -23.75
N GLU A 366 -5.77 -17.48 -24.59
CA GLU A 366 -4.75 -16.40 -24.61
C GLU A 366 -5.38 -15.02 -24.86
N LYS A 367 -6.49 -14.97 -25.61
CA LYS A 367 -7.26 -13.74 -25.87
C LYS A 367 -7.90 -13.13 -24.61
N SER A 368 -8.06 -13.90 -23.55
CA SER A 368 -8.57 -13.40 -22.27
C SER A 368 -7.54 -12.56 -21.50
N TYR A 369 -6.27 -12.63 -21.91
CA TYR A 369 -5.17 -11.87 -21.33
C TYR A 369 -4.66 -10.86 -22.35
N PRO A 370 -5.01 -9.56 -22.23
CA PRO A 370 -4.47 -8.54 -23.10
C PRO A 370 -2.95 -8.54 -23.03
N GLU A 371 -2.29 -8.32 -24.17
CA GLU A 371 -0.85 -8.06 -24.20
C GLU A 371 -0.56 -6.81 -23.37
N ILE A 372 0.01 -7.02 -22.19
CA ILE A 372 0.61 -5.93 -21.43
C ILE A 372 1.89 -5.60 -22.17
N ARG A 373 1.94 -4.41 -22.78
CA ARG A 373 3.18 -3.92 -23.38
C ARG A 373 4.18 -3.77 -22.25
N THR A 374 5.06 -4.76 -22.08
CA THR A 374 6.22 -4.66 -21.21
C THR A 374 7.05 -3.51 -21.74
N PHE A 375 7.03 -2.40 -21.00
CA PHE A 375 8.14 -1.48 -21.09
C PHE A 375 9.26 -2.19 -20.35
N ASN A 376 10.14 -2.84 -21.11
CA ASN A 376 11.53 -2.55 -20.84
C ASN A 376 11.62 -1.02 -20.94
N VAL A 377 11.56 -0.33 -19.80
CA VAL A 377 12.30 0.93 -19.72
C VAL A 377 13.69 0.49 -20.10
N ASP A 378 14.04 0.79 -21.34
CA ASP A 378 15.37 0.62 -21.82
C ASP A 378 16.23 1.42 -20.84
N ASN A 379 16.87 0.71 -19.91
CA ASN A 379 18.04 1.24 -19.21
C ASN A 379 19.16 1.52 -20.23
N THR A 380 18.95 1.17 -21.51
CA THR A 380 19.73 1.59 -22.68
C THR A 380 19.27 2.93 -23.28
N GLY A 381 18.33 3.67 -22.66
CA GLY A 381 18.00 5.02 -23.12
C GLY A 381 19.26 5.87 -23.17
N THR A 382 19.78 6.12 -24.37
CA THR A 382 21.01 6.87 -24.52
C THR A 382 20.72 8.36 -24.43
N THR A 383 21.51 9.09 -23.64
CA THR A 383 21.47 10.54 -23.56
C THR A 383 22.62 11.11 -24.37
N ARG A 384 22.29 12.01 -25.30
CA ARG A 384 23.29 12.78 -26.04
C ARG A 384 23.75 13.98 -25.22
N LEU A 385 25.04 14.03 -24.91
CA LEU A 385 25.70 15.10 -24.19
C LEU A 385 26.39 16.04 -25.19
N PHE A 386 26.26 17.34 -24.98
CA PHE A 386 27.01 18.40 -25.64
C PHE A 386 28.25 18.73 -24.83
N ILE A 387 29.41 18.79 -25.48
CA ILE A 387 30.70 19.13 -24.89
C ILE A 387 31.20 20.39 -25.59
N ALA A 388 31.48 21.44 -24.83
CA ALA A 388 31.92 22.74 -25.34
C ALA A 388 33.40 22.78 -25.78
N LEU A 389 33.91 21.68 -26.35
CA LEU A 389 35.26 21.55 -26.88
C LEU A 389 35.21 20.85 -28.25
N GLY A 390 35.85 21.42 -29.25
CA GLY A 390 35.84 20.97 -30.65
C GLY A 390 37.24 20.74 -31.24
N LYS A 391 37.32 20.64 -32.57
CA LYS A 391 38.59 20.46 -33.30
C LYS A 391 39.56 21.63 -33.08
N LYS A 392 39.06 22.86 -32.96
CA LYS A 392 39.88 24.05 -32.64
C LYS A 392 40.58 23.94 -31.29
N ASP A 393 39.99 23.18 -30.36
CA ASP A 393 40.57 22.88 -29.04
C ASP A 393 41.48 21.62 -29.06
N GLY A 394 41.78 21.10 -30.25
CA GLY A 394 42.63 19.92 -30.44
C GLY A 394 41.93 18.59 -30.10
N MET A 395 40.60 18.57 -30.00
CA MET A 395 39.83 17.37 -29.70
C MET A 395 39.65 16.46 -30.92
N ASN A 396 39.66 15.16 -30.65
CA ASN A 396 39.31 14.10 -31.59
C ASN A 396 38.51 13.01 -30.83
N PRO A 397 37.85 12.07 -31.52
CA PRO A 397 36.97 11.10 -30.84
C PRO A 397 37.66 10.33 -29.69
N ARG A 398 38.93 9.94 -29.87
CA ARG A 398 39.72 9.25 -28.84
C ARG A 398 40.00 10.16 -27.62
N LYS A 399 40.34 11.42 -27.85
CA LYS A 399 40.58 12.41 -26.80
C LYS A 399 39.31 12.75 -26.02
N ILE A 400 38.14 12.81 -26.69
CA ILE A 400 36.85 13.02 -26.03
C ILE A 400 36.49 11.85 -25.12
N SER A 401 36.64 10.61 -25.61
CA SER A 401 36.40 9.41 -24.79
C SER A 401 37.36 9.31 -23.58
N SER A 402 38.63 9.66 -23.77
CA SER A 402 39.62 9.73 -22.68
C SER A 402 39.33 10.86 -21.67
N PHE A 403 38.86 12.02 -22.16
CA PHE A 403 38.51 13.17 -21.34
C PHE A 403 37.38 12.85 -20.35
N ILE A 404 36.34 12.15 -20.80
CA ILE A 404 35.23 11.71 -19.94
C ILE A 404 35.73 10.69 -18.90
N ARG A 405 36.57 9.74 -19.32
CA ARG A 405 37.09 8.67 -18.45
C ARG A 405 38.04 9.14 -17.36
N THR A 406 38.72 10.26 -17.56
CA THR A 406 39.61 10.83 -16.54
C THR A 406 38.87 11.21 -15.25
N LYS A 407 37.59 11.59 -15.35
CA LYS A 407 36.78 11.98 -14.18
C LYS A 407 35.67 10.99 -13.81
N VAL A 408 35.25 10.14 -14.73
CA VAL A 408 34.16 9.17 -14.51
C VAL A 408 34.63 7.78 -14.92
N LYS A 409 34.51 6.79 -14.02
CA LYS A 409 34.83 5.39 -14.32
C LYS A 409 33.72 4.78 -15.19
N ILE A 410 33.87 4.88 -16.51
CA ILE A 410 32.98 4.28 -17.51
C ILE A 410 33.78 3.44 -18.52
N SER A 411 33.22 2.32 -18.98
CA SER A 411 33.82 1.45 -19.99
C SER A 411 33.65 2.00 -21.41
N ASP A 412 34.60 1.70 -22.31
CA ASP A 412 34.61 2.25 -23.69
C ASP A 412 33.37 1.87 -24.51
N ASN A 413 32.88 0.65 -24.29
CA ASN A 413 31.70 0.09 -24.93
C ASN A 413 30.38 0.76 -24.52
N LYS A 414 30.42 1.78 -23.67
CA LYS A 414 29.26 2.57 -23.25
C LYS A 414 29.30 4.01 -23.79
N ILE A 415 30.33 4.37 -24.55
CA ILE A 415 30.50 5.69 -25.16
C ILE A 415 30.35 5.54 -26.67
N ASP A 416 29.19 5.91 -27.18
CA ASP A 416 28.84 5.80 -28.60
C ASP A 416 28.68 7.16 -29.28
N ASP A 417 28.65 7.15 -30.61
CA ASP A 417 28.22 8.29 -31.44
C ASP A 417 28.97 9.62 -31.20
N ILE A 418 30.31 9.53 -31.07
CA ILE A 418 31.16 10.70 -30.85
C ILE A 418 31.30 11.54 -32.13
N GLY A 419 30.58 12.67 -32.18
CA GLY A 419 30.67 13.65 -33.26
C GLY A 419 31.50 14.86 -32.84
N VAL A 420 32.65 15.10 -33.48
CA VAL A 420 33.55 16.23 -33.19
C VAL A 420 33.44 17.28 -34.29
N TYR A 421 32.97 18.47 -33.94
CA TYR A 421 32.81 19.64 -34.82
C TYR A 421 33.90 20.68 -34.54
N GLU A 422 33.96 21.76 -35.32
CA GLU A 422 35.00 22.79 -35.19
C GLU A 422 35.06 23.41 -33.78
N GLU A 423 33.90 23.70 -33.17
CA GLU A 423 33.80 24.46 -31.91
C GLU A 423 33.19 23.66 -30.74
N PHE A 424 32.67 22.47 -31.00
CA PHE A 424 32.04 21.63 -29.98
C PHE A 424 32.05 20.15 -30.37
N SER A 425 31.69 19.28 -29.44
CA SER A 425 31.53 17.85 -29.67
C SER A 425 30.23 17.31 -29.06
N PHE A 426 29.77 16.16 -29.56
CA PHE A 426 28.68 15.39 -28.97
C PHE A 426 29.13 13.97 -28.66
N VAL A 427 28.48 13.38 -27.68
CA VAL A 427 28.66 11.97 -27.32
C VAL A 427 27.35 11.39 -26.81
N THR A 428 27.12 10.12 -27.05
CA THR A 428 25.92 9.39 -26.66
C THR A 428 26.31 8.33 -25.63
N VAL A 429 25.67 8.35 -24.46
CA VAL A 429 25.95 7.44 -23.34
C VAL A 429 24.66 6.96 -22.69
N PRO A 430 24.62 5.79 -22.02
CA PRO A 430 23.46 5.36 -21.25
C PRO A 430 22.99 6.41 -20.23
N PHE A 431 21.68 6.50 -19.99
CA PHE A 431 21.08 7.51 -19.11
C PHE A 431 21.70 7.57 -17.71
N ALA A 432 21.96 6.40 -17.10
CA ALA A 432 22.58 6.32 -15.78
C ALA A 432 24.01 6.90 -15.75
N ASP A 433 24.78 6.65 -16.82
CA ASP A 433 26.13 7.17 -16.97
C ASP A 433 26.12 8.67 -17.32
N ALA A 434 25.09 9.14 -18.05
CA ALA A 434 24.92 10.55 -18.42
C ALA A 434 24.77 11.47 -17.19
N GLU A 435 23.97 11.07 -16.20
CA GLU A 435 23.80 11.84 -14.96
C GLU A 435 25.12 11.92 -14.18
N THR A 436 25.86 10.81 -14.11
CA THR A 436 27.17 10.75 -13.45
C THR A 436 28.19 11.68 -14.12
N ILE A 437 28.17 11.75 -15.46
CA ILE A 437 29.04 12.65 -16.24
C ILE A 437 28.63 14.11 -16.03
N LEU A 438 27.34 14.43 -16.04
CA LEU A 438 26.88 15.81 -15.82
C LEU A 438 27.28 16.32 -14.43
N ASP A 439 27.17 15.50 -13.39
CA ASP A 439 27.58 15.86 -12.04
C ASP A 439 29.11 16.04 -11.92
N ALA A 440 29.90 15.14 -12.52
CA ALA A 440 31.36 15.20 -12.48
C ALA A 440 31.95 16.44 -13.20
N PHE A 441 31.25 16.95 -14.21
CA PHE A 441 31.67 18.09 -15.03
C PHE A 441 30.87 19.38 -14.74
N SER A 442 30.01 19.38 -13.70
CA SER A 442 29.22 20.54 -13.25
C SER A 442 30.04 21.67 -12.61
N LYS A 443 31.27 21.42 -12.16
CA LYS A 443 32.12 22.41 -11.47
C LYS A 443 32.93 23.30 -12.43
N LYS A 444 32.46 24.55 -12.57
CA LYS A 444 33.08 25.80 -13.07
C LYS A 444 34.30 25.69 -14.02
N GLY A 445 34.06 25.97 -15.30
CA GLY A 445 35.05 26.57 -16.22
C GLY A 445 35.09 28.10 -16.10
N ARG A 446 36.11 28.75 -16.69
CA ARG A 446 36.48 30.17 -16.50
C ARG A 446 35.39 31.21 -16.82
N ASP A 447 34.32 30.85 -17.55
CA ASP A 447 33.22 31.76 -17.93
C ASP A 447 31.83 31.36 -17.37
N GLY A 448 31.78 30.55 -16.32
CA GLY A 448 30.52 30.23 -15.61
C GLY A 448 29.52 29.33 -16.36
N LYS A 449 29.84 28.86 -17.57
CA LYS A 449 29.06 27.85 -18.31
C LYS A 449 29.60 26.44 -18.06
N ALA A 450 28.70 25.46 -17.91
CA ALA A 450 29.05 24.06 -17.73
C ALA A 450 29.71 23.50 -19.01
N LEU A 451 30.80 22.74 -18.83
CA LEU A 451 31.61 22.22 -19.93
C LEU A 451 30.89 21.09 -20.70
N ILE A 452 30.03 20.35 -20.00
CA ILE A 452 29.18 19.30 -20.54
C ILE A 452 27.73 19.59 -20.14
N THR A 453 26.82 19.52 -21.10
CA THR A 453 25.37 19.73 -20.88
C THR A 453 24.57 18.70 -21.68
N LYS A 454 23.28 18.53 -21.37
CA LYS A 454 22.40 17.73 -22.24
C LYS A 454 22.23 18.44 -23.59
N ALA A 455 22.42 17.71 -24.69
CA ALA A 455 22.19 18.27 -26.01
C ALA A 455 20.71 18.66 -26.15
N LYS A 456 20.42 19.85 -26.71
CA LYS A 456 19.04 20.24 -27.02
C LYS A 456 18.49 19.27 -28.06
N LYS A 457 17.27 18.74 -27.83
CA LYS A 457 16.57 17.93 -28.82
C LYS A 457 16.35 18.80 -30.07
N ARG A 458 16.64 18.22 -31.25
CA ARG A 458 16.36 18.83 -32.54
C ARG A 458 14.86 19.04 -32.72
#